data_AF-A0A954V4A6-F1
#
_entry.id   AF-A0A954V4A6-F1
#
_cell.length_a   1.000
_cell.length_b   1.000
_cell.length_c   1.000
_cell.angle_alpha   90.00
_cell.angle_beta   90.00
_cell.angle_gamma   90.00
#
_symmetry.space_group_name_H-M   'P 1'
#
loop_
_entity.id
_entity.type
_entity.pdbx_description
1 polymer ?
#
loop_
_entity_poly.entity_id
_entity_poly.type
_entity_poly.pdbx_seq_one_letter_code
_entity_poly.pdbx_strand_id
1 'polypeptide(L)'
;MLAIEPTTDGLIPISMATLSPRSLLGIDIYLRANAHSPSVLFCRANEYPDFERLLPLVSQGVNKLFIDSVDRGKYQQYLRENWADLLADESSPVANRAAIMSEVIRDVLNEEFSIGDTDSVVAVSQRLGNVTCDL
;
A
#
# COMPACT_ATOMS: atom_id res chain seq x y z
N MET A 1 21.48 -6.33 -21.48
CA MET A 1 20.12 -6.72 -21.93
C MET A 1 19.39 -7.18 -20.68
N LEU A 2 18.52 -6.34 -20.09
CA LEU A 2 17.73 -6.75 -18.92
C LEU A 2 16.61 -7.69 -19.41
N ALA A 3 16.62 -8.93 -18.93
CA ALA A 3 15.50 -9.84 -19.09
C ALA A 3 14.35 -9.33 -18.21
N ILE A 4 13.21 -9.05 -18.84
CA ILE A 4 11.96 -8.76 -18.13
C ILE A 4 11.26 -10.10 -18.01
N GLU A 5 11.32 -10.73 -16.84
CA GLU A 5 10.62 -11.99 -16.59
C GLU A 5 9.10 -11.70 -16.43
N PRO A 6 8.22 -12.31 -17.24
CA PRO A 6 6.79 -12.07 -17.16
C PRO A 6 6.16 -12.94 -16.06
N THR A 7 6.19 -12.50 -14.81
CA THR A 7 5.35 -13.08 -13.74
C THR A 7 3.92 -12.55 -13.85
N THR A 8 3.06 -13.31 -14.54
CA THR A 8 1.67 -12.89 -14.84
C THR A 8 0.62 -13.56 -13.95
N ASP A 9 1.01 -14.45 -13.03
CA ASP A 9 0.08 -15.08 -12.09
C ASP A 9 0.38 -14.61 -10.68
N GLY A 10 -0.47 -13.72 -10.16
CA GLY A 10 -0.42 -13.33 -8.75
C GLY A 10 -0.07 -11.87 -8.46
N LEU A 11 -0.17 -10.91 -9.37
CA LEU A 11 -0.02 -9.50 -8.97
C LEU A 11 -1.33 -8.91 -8.43
N ILE A 12 -1.27 -8.27 -7.27
CA ILE A 12 -2.41 -7.55 -6.67
C ILE A 12 -2.17 -6.04 -6.67
N PRO A 13 -3.21 -5.22 -6.92
CA PRO A 13 -3.05 -3.77 -6.93
C PRO A 13 -2.89 -3.23 -5.50
N ILE A 14 -2.02 -2.24 -5.34
CA ILE A 14 -1.88 -1.44 -4.12
C ILE A 14 -2.00 0.05 -4.43
N SER A 15 -2.33 0.84 -3.42
CA SER A 15 -2.43 2.29 -3.54
C SER A 15 -1.04 2.95 -3.56
N MET A 16 -0.82 3.96 -4.40
CA MET A 16 0.39 4.79 -4.34
C MET A 16 0.48 5.58 -3.03
N ALA A 17 -0.68 5.85 -2.42
CA ALA A 17 -0.75 6.60 -1.17
C ALA A 17 -0.04 5.89 -0.01
N THR A 18 0.13 4.57 -0.09
CA THR A 18 0.77 3.80 0.98
C THR A 18 2.29 3.82 0.89
N LEU A 19 2.88 4.37 -0.18
CA LEU A 19 4.31 4.54 -0.28
C LEU A 19 4.79 5.67 0.63
N SER A 20 5.93 5.47 1.27
CA SER A 20 6.65 6.51 2.00
C SER A 20 8.09 6.62 1.46
N PRO A 21 8.62 7.82 1.22
CA PRO A 21 10.02 8.00 0.82
C PRO A 21 11.00 7.68 1.95
N ARG A 22 10.51 7.50 3.19
CA ARG A 22 11.31 7.30 4.40
C ARG A 22 11.23 5.89 4.96
N SER A 23 10.48 4.99 4.32
CA SER A 23 10.28 3.62 4.81
C SER A 23 10.52 2.60 3.70
N LEU A 24 11.15 1.48 4.07
CA LEU A 24 11.36 0.34 3.18
C LEU A 24 10.14 -0.56 3.27
N LEU A 25 9.51 -0.87 2.13
CA LEU A 25 8.35 -1.77 2.11
C LEU A 25 8.73 -3.25 2.27
N GLY A 26 9.98 -3.63 1.97
CA GLY A 26 10.42 -5.03 2.06
C GLY A 26 9.82 -5.95 1.00
N ILE A 27 9.20 -5.38 -0.03
CA ILE A 27 8.52 -6.08 -1.14
C ILE A 27 8.84 -5.40 -2.47
N ASP A 28 8.85 -6.17 -3.55
CA ASP A 28 9.01 -5.63 -4.90
C ASP A 28 7.71 -4.94 -5.35
N ILE A 29 7.86 -3.75 -5.94
CA ILE A 29 6.76 -2.92 -6.43
C ILE A 29 6.85 -2.85 -7.94
N TYR A 30 5.73 -3.10 -8.60
CA TYR A 30 5.60 -3.08 -10.05
C TYR A 30 4.64 -1.98 -10.49
N LEU A 31 4.92 -1.42 -11.67
CA LEU A 31 4.04 -0.48 -12.36
C LEU A 31 3.43 -1.16 -13.58
N ARG A 32 2.22 -0.73 -13.94
CA ARG A 32 1.60 -1.11 -15.21
C ARG A 32 1.00 0.11 -15.88
N ALA A 33 1.42 0.40 -17.12
CA ALA A 33 0.94 1.56 -17.86
C ALA A 33 -0.55 1.47 -18.21
N ASN A 34 -1.05 0.28 -18.53
CA ASN A 34 -2.46 -0.01 -18.76
C ASN A 34 -2.74 -1.51 -18.57
N ALA A 35 -4.01 -1.93 -18.60
CA ALA A 35 -4.39 -3.33 -18.33
C ALA A 35 -3.70 -4.37 -19.23
N HIS A 36 -3.26 -3.99 -20.43
CA HIS A 36 -2.66 -4.87 -21.43
C HIS A 36 -1.13 -4.77 -21.50
N SER A 37 -0.52 -3.82 -20.80
CA SER A 37 0.94 -3.69 -20.75
C SER A 37 1.56 -4.67 -19.75
N PRO A 38 2.79 -5.15 -20.01
CA PRO A 38 3.52 -5.93 -19.03
C PRO A 38 3.77 -5.09 -17.78
N SER A 39 3.78 -5.75 -16.62
CA SER A 39 4.22 -5.14 -15.39
C SER A 39 5.74 -4.91 -15.44
N VAL A 40 6.19 -3.76 -14.94
CA VAL A 40 7.61 -3.39 -14.90
C VAL A 40 8.02 -3.15 -13.45
N LEU A 41 9.14 -3.73 -13.02
CA LEU A 41 9.70 -3.50 -11.69
C LEU A 41 10.06 -2.02 -11.52
N PHE A 42 9.47 -1.39 -10.51
CA PHE A 42 9.65 0.02 -10.18
C PHE A 42 10.63 0.21 -9.02
N CYS A 43 10.43 -0.56 -7.94
CA CYS A 43 11.19 -0.49 -6.71
C CYS A 43 11.44 -1.90 -6.21
N ARG A 44 12.68 -2.21 -5.81
CA ARG A 44 12.98 -3.49 -5.16
C ARG A 44 12.65 -3.45 -3.67
N ALA A 45 12.47 -4.63 -3.09
CA ALA A 45 12.22 -4.84 -1.67
C ALA A 45 13.22 -4.14 -0.73
N ASN A 46 14.47 -3.98 -1.16
CA ASN A 46 15.56 -3.38 -0.38
C ASN A 46 15.87 -1.93 -0.79
N GLU A 47 14.99 -1.28 -1.56
CA GLU A 47 15.16 0.08 -2.06
C GLU A 47 14.04 0.99 -1.52
N TYR A 48 14.36 2.27 -1.32
CA TYR A 48 13.34 3.28 -1.04
C TYR A 48 12.63 3.66 -2.33
N PRO A 49 11.30 3.86 -2.32
CA PRO A 49 10.59 4.30 -3.51
C PRO A 49 11.09 5.66 -4.02
N ASP A 50 11.40 5.73 -5.31
CA ASP A 50 11.85 6.96 -5.96
C ASP A 50 10.63 7.78 -6.43
N PHE A 51 10.20 8.72 -5.60
CA PHE A 51 9.04 9.58 -5.88
C PHE A 51 9.27 10.54 -7.06
N GLU A 52 10.52 10.94 -7.33
CA GLU A 52 10.85 11.79 -8.48
C GLU A 52 10.60 11.04 -9.79
N ARG A 53 10.88 9.72 -9.82
CA ARG A 53 10.54 8.85 -10.95
C ARG A 53 9.05 8.53 -11.03
N LEU A 54 8.33 8.54 -9.91
CA LEU A 54 6.91 8.22 -9.85
C LEU A 54 6.01 9.36 -10.35
N LEU A 55 6.37 10.62 -10.04
CA LEU A 55 5.60 11.81 -10.41
C LEU A 55 5.27 11.94 -11.92
N PRO A 56 6.24 11.76 -12.85
CA PRO A 56 5.95 11.77 -14.28
C PRO A 56 5.06 10.62 -14.75
N LEU A 57 5.07 9.49 -14.05
CA LEU A 57 4.28 8.31 -14.42
C LEU A 57 2.81 8.52 -14.02
N VAL A 58 2.59 9.15 -12.87
CA VAL A 58 1.25 9.57 -12.43
C VAL A 58 0.62 10.56 -13.42
N SER A 59 1.39 11.55 -13.89
CA SER A 59 0.89 12.52 -14.88
C SER A 59 0.60 11.89 -16.25
N GLN A 60 1.15 10.70 -16.52
CA GLN A 60 0.88 9.90 -17.72
C GLN A 60 -0.27 8.88 -17.53
N GLY A 61 -0.95 8.91 -16.38
CA GLY A 61 -2.09 8.04 -16.10
C GLY A 61 -1.75 6.70 -15.45
N VAL A 62 -0.48 6.48 -15.07
CA VAL A 62 -0.10 5.31 -14.27
C VAL A 62 -0.51 5.55 -12.82
N ASN A 63 -1.67 5.03 -12.45
CA ASN A 63 -2.30 5.28 -11.15
C ASN A 63 -2.37 4.04 -10.24
N LYS A 64 -1.85 2.91 -10.69
CA LYS A 64 -1.86 1.65 -9.94
C LYS A 64 -0.47 1.06 -9.84
N LEU A 65 -0.09 0.78 -8.62
CA LEU A 65 1.04 -0.06 -8.28
C LEU A 65 0.55 -1.48 -8.06
N PHE A 66 1.48 -2.41 -8.18
CA PHE A 66 1.23 -3.82 -8.00
C PHE A 66 2.33 -4.43 -7.15
N ILE A 67 1.99 -5.43 -6.37
CA ILE A 67 2.93 -6.29 -5.64
C ILE A 67 2.60 -7.74 -5.95
N ASP A 68 3.52 -8.65 -5.65
CA ASP A 68 3.19 -10.06 -5.67
C ASP A 68 2.18 -10.40 -4.55
N SER A 69 1.19 -11.20 -4.89
CA SER A 69 0.14 -11.70 -4.00
C SER A 69 0.73 -12.48 -2.83
N VAL A 70 1.87 -13.16 -3.02
CA VAL A 70 2.57 -13.86 -1.94
C VAL A 70 3.13 -12.91 -0.90
N ASP A 71 3.38 -11.65 -1.28
CA ASP A 71 3.90 -10.60 -0.40
C ASP A 71 2.79 -9.79 0.28
N ARG A 72 1.52 -10.15 0.08
CA ARG A 72 0.37 -9.46 0.70
C ARG A 72 0.50 -9.34 2.22
N GLY A 73 0.97 -10.38 2.90
CA GLY A 73 1.16 -10.37 4.36
C GLY A 73 2.22 -9.37 4.82
N LYS A 74 3.33 -9.25 4.08
CA LYS A 74 4.38 -8.25 4.37
C LYS A 74 3.88 -6.83 4.15
N TYR A 75 3.13 -6.63 3.07
CA TYR A 75 2.52 -5.34 2.78
C TYR A 75 1.53 -4.90 3.87
N GLN A 76 0.68 -5.81 4.34
CA GLN A 76 -0.23 -5.55 5.47
C GLN A 76 0.52 -5.18 6.76
N GLN A 77 1.59 -5.92 7.07
CA GLN A 77 2.46 -5.63 8.21
C GLN A 77 3.05 -4.22 8.10
N TYR A 78 3.60 -3.86 6.93
CA TYR A 78 4.13 -2.52 6.66
C TYR A 78 3.07 -1.44 6.91
N LEU A 79 1.84 -1.61 6.41
CA LEU A 79 0.77 -0.63 6.64
C LEU A 79 0.48 -0.47 8.14
N ARG A 80 0.37 -1.57 8.89
CA ARG A 80 0.08 -1.52 10.34
C ARG A 80 1.19 -0.86 11.16
N GLU A 81 2.44 -0.94 10.70
CA GLU A 81 3.57 -0.30 11.37
C GLU A 81 3.69 1.19 11.02
N ASN A 82 3.26 1.59 9.82
CA ASN A 82 3.53 2.93 9.27
C ASN A 82 2.28 3.81 9.09
N TRP A 83 1.06 3.29 9.28
CA TRP A 83 -0.18 4.04 8.99
C TRP A 83 -0.31 5.34 9.77
N ALA A 84 0.14 5.40 11.03
CA ALA A 84 0.08 6.63 11.82
C ALA A 84 0.90 7.75 11.16
N ASP A 85 2.11 7.43 10.69
CA ASP A 85 2.98 8.38 9.99
C ASP A 85 2.42 8.75 8.60
N LEU A 86 1.84 7.77 7.89
CA LEU A 86 1.18 7.99 6.60
C LEU A 86 -0.07 8.89 6.71
N LEU A 87 -0.79 8.84 7.84
CA LEU A 87 -1.94 9.71 8.10
C LEU A 87 -1.54 11.09 8.63
N ALA A 88 -0.41 11.20 9.33
CA ALA A 88 0.12 12.47 9.79
C ALA A 88 0.74 13.32 8.65
N ASP A 89 0.96 12.74 7.46
CA ASP A 89 1.47 13.46 6.31
C ASP A 89 0.42 14.42 5.71
N GLU A 90 0.46 15.67 6.16
CA GLU A 90 -0.39 16.76 5.65
C GLU A 90 -0.10 17.16 4.20
N SER A 91 1.04 16.73 3.62
CA SER A 91 1.32 16.94 2.20
C SER A 91 0.51 15.99 1.30
N SER A 92 0.00 14.90 1.86
CA SER A 92 -0.86 13.94 1.18
C SER A 92 -2.32 14.43 1.15
N PRO A 93 -3.01 14.39 -0.01
CA PRO A 93 -4.43 14.72 -0.09
C PRO A 93 -5.27 13.91 0.91
N VAL A 94 -6.27 14.53 1.53
CA VAL A 94 -7.19 13.88 2.49
C VAL A 94 -7.78 12.57 1.95
N ALA A 95 -8.14 12.54 0.65
CA ALA A 95 -8.65 11.35 0.00
C ALA A 95 -7.64 10.18 -0.02
N ASN A 96 -6.35 10.48 -0.16
CA ASN A 96 -5.29 9.47 -0.11
C ASN A 96 -5.12 8.93 1.31
N ARG A 97 -5.11 9.81 2.31
CA ARG A 97 -5.07 9.43 3.73
C ARG A 97 -6.26 8.53 4.11
N ALA A 98 -7.47 8.89 3.69
CA ALA A 98 -8.67 8.09 3.90
C ALA A 98 -8.61 6.72 3.20
N ALA A 99 -7.97 6.63 2.03
CA ALA A 99 -7.77 5.37 1.32
C ALA A 99 -6.81 4.43 2.07
N ILE A 100 -5.68 4.96 2.57
CA ILE A 100 -4.72 4.21 3.41
C ILE A 100 -5.43 3.69 4.65
N MET A 101 -6.18 4.57 5.34
CA MET A 101 -6.93 4.21 6.54
C MET A 101 -7.94 3.10 6.25
N SER A 102 -8.73 3.22 5.18
CA SER A 102 -9.71 2.21 4.78
C SER A 102 -9.08 0.84 4.50
N GLU A 103 -7.87 0.84 3.93
CA GLU A 103 -7.12 -0.38 3.63
C GLU A 103 -6.64 -1.09 4.92
N VAL A 104 -6.07 -0.32 5.85
CA VAL A 104 -5.66 -0.82 7.18
C VAL A 104 -6.85 -1.32 7.97
N ILE A 105 -7.97 -0.58 7.99
CA ILE A 105 -9.21 -0.99 8.68
C ILE A 105 -9.71 -2.31 8.15
N ARG A 106 -9.85 -2.42 6.82
CA ARG A 106 -10.36 -3.63 6.18
C ARG A 106 -9.47 -4.82 6.49
N ASP A 107 -8.17 -4.60 6.53
CA ASP A 107 -7.21 -5.64 6.86
C ASP A 107 -7.38 -6.15 8.29
N VAL A 108 -7.33 -5.25 9.26
CA VAL A 108 -7.46 -5.60 10.68
C VAL A 108 -8.81 -6.25 10.95
N LEU A 109 -9.90 -5.73 10.39
CA LEU A 109 -11.22 -6.38 10.53
C LEU A 109 -11.23 -7.80 9.95
N ASN A 110 -10.64 -8.02 8.76
CA ASN A 110 -10.59 -9.36 8.17
C ASN A 110 -9.78 -10.34 9.03
N GLU A 111 -8.66 -9.89 9.60
CA GLU A 111 -7.83 -10.69 10.50
C GLU A 111 -8.61 -11.07 11.77
N GLU A 112 -9.21 -10.09 12.44
CA GLU A 112 -9.95 -10.32 13.69
C GLU A 112 -11.21 -11.15 13.48
N PHE A 113 -11.95 -10.94 12.39
CA PHE A 113 -13.09 -11.79 12.04
C PHE A 113 -12.67 -13.23 11.71
N SER A 114 -11.45 -13.43 11.20
CA SER A 114 -10.92 -14.78 10.94
C SER A 114 -10.47 -15.49 12.22
N ILE A 115 -10.01 -14.72 13.22
CA ILE A 115 -9.60 -15.23 14.54
C ILE A 115 -10.82 -15.49 15.44
N GLY A 116 -11.92 -14.76 15.22
CA GLY A 116 -13.14 -14.87 16.01
C GLY A 116 -13.08 -14.13 17.35
N ASP A 117 -12.13 -13.21 17.52
CA ASP A 117 -11.93 -12.43 18.74
C ASP A 117 -12.70 -11.09 18.65
N THR A 118 -13.91 -11.08 19.21
CA THR A 118 -14.77 -9.89 19.26
C THR A 118 -14.21 -8.75 20.12
N ASP A 119 -13.32 -9.01 21.08
CA ASP A 119 -12.80 -7.97 21.97
C ASP A 119 -11.72 -7.13 21.28
N SER A 120 -10.88 -7.77 20.46
CA SER A 120 -9.90 -7.06 19.63
C SER A 120 -10.57 -6.16 18.57
N VAL A 121 -11.67 -6.61 17.96
CA VAL A 121 -12.47 -5.79 17.02
C VAL A 121 -12.93 -4.47 17.66
N VAL A 122 -13.35 -4.51 18.93
CA VAL A 122 -13.79 -3.31 19.67
C VAL A 122 -12.62 -2.36 19.93
N ALA A 123 -11.47 -2.90 20.34
CA ALA A 123 -10.27 -2.09 20.61
C ALA A 123 -9.75 -1.39 19.34
N VAL A 124 -9.73 -2.10 18.21
CA VAL A 124 -9.39 -1.54 16.90
C VAL A 124 -10.38 -0.46 16.51
N SER A 125 -11.68 -0.71 16.66
CA SER A 125 -12.74 0.27 16.36
C SER A 125 -12.61 1.56 17.18
N GLN A 126 -12.21 1.46 18.45
CA GLN A 126 -11.93 2.64 19.29
C GLN A 126 -10.70 3.41 18.80
N ARG A 127 -9.61 2.71 18.44
CA ARG A 127 -8.39 3.34 17.91
C ARG A 127 -8.67 4.06 16.59
N LEU A 128 -9.54 3.50 15.76
CA LEU A 128 -10.01 4.09 14.51
C LEU A 128 -10.90 5.33 14.72
N GLY A 129 -11.79 5.28 15.72
CA GLY A 129 -12.62 6.42 16.08
C GLY A 129 -11.79 7.64 16.46
N ASN A 130 -10.72 7.44 17.22
CA ASN A 130 -9.82 8.53 17.63
C ASN A 130 -9.10 9.15 16.42
N VAL A 131 -8.61 8.34 15.48
CA VAL A 131 -7.84 8.87 14.34
C VAL A 131 -8.70 9.50 13.26
N THR A 132 -9.94 9.03 13.05
CA THR A 132 -10.87 9.69 12.10
C THR A 132 -11.26 11.10 12.57
N CYS A 133 -11.25 11.34 13.89
CA CYS A 133 -11.65 12.62 14.46
C CYS A 133 -10.60 13.74 14.23
N ASP A 134 -9.36 13.36 13.92
CA ASP A 134 -8.21 14.26 13.74
C ASP A 134 -7.87 14.52 12.25
N LEU A 135 -8.69 14.00 11.32
CA LEU A 135 -8.39 13.92 9.88
C LEU A 135 -8.94 15.07 9.03
#